data_AF-A0A150WDF0-F1
#
_entry.id   AF-A0A150WDF0-F1
#
_cell.length_a   1.000
_cell.length_b   1.000
_cell.length_c   1.000
_cell.angle_alpha   90.00
_cell.angle_beta   90.00
_cell.angle_gamma   90.00
#
_symmetry.space_group_name_H-M   'P 1'
#
loop_
_entity.id
_entity.type
_entity.pdbx_description
1 polymer ?
#
loop_
_entity_poly.entity_id
_entity_poly.type
_entity_poly.pdbx_seq_one_letter_code
_entity_poly.pdbx_strand_id
1 'polypeptide(L)'
;MVWLTALNILAYGSQSFLESKLVPIILIGICLVVFAIRKLKTHLSLAACTFGVLLLTQIAFLRDLWPLPSVFMTLTTAVLLWRAQDTKWYGLIEFKIRPAMIAILLGLLSFGTVAAWVHFTAPSMEQIPFKVPNGTPLIEVTGMILIFAVLNSFAEEFIFRGLALNIMMPKSFWIANVMQSTGFMFLHYKGFPFGLSGALLAGAFAFIMGLLRFKTGSLTYPWLAHFVANIGMGFLLYSLL
;
A
#
# COMPACT_ATOMS: atom_id res chain seq x y z
N MET A 1 -4.17 12.36 -18.13
CA MET A 1 -4.72 11.51 -17.05
C MET A 1 -3.72 10.43 -16.61
N VAL A 2 -3.38 9.44 -17.45
CA VAL A 2 -2.38 8.39 -17.12
C VAL A 2 -1.00 8.95 -16.72
N TRP A 3 -0.49 9.94 -17.45
CA TRP A 3 0.80 10.57 -17.13
C TRP A 3 0.83 11.35 -15.81
N LEU A 4 -0.30 11.90 -15.35
CA LEU A 4 -0.39 12.62 -14.07
C LEU A 4 -0.43 11.66 -12.89
N THR A 5 -1.18 10.56 -13.00
CA THR A 5 -1.17 9.49 -11.98
C THR A 5 0.20 8.82 -11.90
N ALA A 6 0.83 8.57 -13.05
CA ALA A 6 2.20 8.09 -13.14
C ALA A 6 3.22 9.03 -12.49
N LEU A 7 3.17 10.32 -12.82
CA LEU A 7 4.03 11.35 -12.24
C LEU A 7 3.80 11.47 -10.73
N ASN A 8 2.56 11.38 -10.26
CA ASN A 8 2.27 11.38 -8.83
C ASN A 8 2.83 10.14 -8.14
N ILE A 9 2.68 8.94 -8.72
CA ILE A 9 3.23 7.70 -8.16
C ILE A 9 4.76 7.74 -8.10
N LEU A 10 5.42 8.26 -9.14
CA LEU A 10 6.87 8.43 -9.18
C LEU A 10 7.35 9.53 -8.23
N ALA A 11 6.63 10.66 -8.16
CA ALA A 11 6.91 11.74 -7.22
C ALA A 11 6.75 11.30 -5.76
N TYR A 12 5.74 10.46 -5.48
CA TYR A 12 5.51 9.85 -4.16
C TYR A 12 6.63 8.88 -3.79
N GLY A 13 7.06 8.03 -4.73
CA GLY A 13 8.23 7.20 -4.56
C GLY A 13 9.51 7.99 -4.26
N SER A 14 9.69 9.13 -4.94
CA SER A 14 10.83 10.02 -4.74
C SER A 14 10.79 10.84 -3.44
N GLN A 15 9.64 10.95 -2.76
CA GLN A 15 9.57 11.68 -1.49
C GLN A 15 10.32 11.00 -0.36
N SER A 16 10.56 9.69 -0.45
CA SER A 16 11.51 9.01 0.43
C SER A 16 12.92 9.62 0.37
N PHE A 17 13.24 10.39 -0.68
CA PHE A 17 14.49 11.13 -0.87
C PHE A 17 14.42 12.64 -0.52
N LEU A 18 13.23 13.18 -0.17
CA LEU A 18 13.07 14.61 0.14
C LEU A 18 12.81 14.79 1.64
N GLU A 19 13.82 15.23 2.38
CA GLU A 19 13.74 15.52 3.83
C GLU A 19 12.86 16.74 4.20
N SER A 20 12.27 17.39 3.20
CA SER A 20 11.53 18.64 3.38
C SER A 20 10.11 18.41 3.93
N LYS A 21 9.85 18.95 5.13
CA LYS A 21 8.52 19.01 5.75
C LYS A 21 7.50 19.87 4.96
N LEU A 22 7.97 20.75 4.07
CA LEU A 22 7.12 21.67 3.30
C LEU A 22 6.49 21.02 2.06
N VAL A 23 7.20 20.09 1.42
CA VAL A 23 6.74 19.46 0.17
C VAL A 23 5.42 18.69 0.34
N PRO A 24 5.22 17.90 1.42
CA PRO A 24 3.95 17.23 1.65
C PRO A 24 2.78 18.20 1.83
N ILE A 25 2.98 19.31 2.56
CA ILE A 25 1.96 20.31 2.84
C ILE A 25 1.50 21.00 1.55
N ILE A 26 2.45 21.39 0.69
CA ILE A 26 2.15 22.03 -0.60
C ILE A 26 1.35 21.07 -1.49
N LEU A 27 1.76 19.80 -1.54
CA LEU A 27 1.06 18.80 -2.36
C LEU A 27 -0.33 18.46 -1.81
N ILE A 28 -0.52 18.41 -0.48
CA ILE A 28 -1.85 18.29 0.14
C ILE A 28 -2.73 19.48 -0.24
N GLY A 29 -2.20 20.70 -0.16
CA GLY A 29 -2.91 21.91 -0.57
C GLY A 29 -3.35 21.86 -2.04
N ILE A 30 -2.45 21.43 -2.93
CA ILE A 30 -2.77 21.22 -4.35
C ILE A 30 -3.87 20.16 -4.51
N CYS A 31 -3.80 19.04 -3.78
CA CYS A 31 -4.83 18.01 -3.82
C CYS A 31 -6.19 18.47 -3.33
N LEU A 32 -6.25 19.25 -2.25
CA LEU A 32 -7.49 19.83 -1.73
C LEU A 32 -8.08 20.85 -2.71
N VAL A 33 -7.24 21.68 -3.35
CA VAL A 33 -7.68 22.62 -4.39
C VAL A 33 -8.21 21.87 -5.61
N VAL A 34 -7.50 20.83 -6.09
CA VAL A 34 -7.94 19.96 -7.19
C VAL A 34 -9.25 19.25 -6.84
N PHE A 35 -9.43 18.81 -5.58
CA PHE A 35 -10.68 18.20 -5.12
C PHE A 35 -11.84 19.21 -5.04
N ALA A 36 -11.57 20.44 -4.60
CA ALA A 36 -12.57 21.51 -4.49
C ALA A 36 -13.09 21.99 -5.85
N ILE A 37 -12.32 21.78 -6.94
CA ILE A 37 -12.74 22.10 -8.29
C ILE A 37 -13.78 21.07 -8.77
N ARG A 38 -15.07 21.39 -8.53
CA ARG A 38 -16.27 20.59 -8.85
C ARG A 38 -16.41 20.12 -10.31
N LYS A 39 -15.59 20.61 -11.23
CA LYS A 39 -15.62 20.25 -12.67
C LYS A 39 -14.70 19.08 -13.04
N LEU A 40 -13.89 18.57 -12.12
CA LEU A 40 -13.03 17.44 -12.41
C LEU A 40 -13.84 16.13 -12.40
N LYS A 41 -13.64 15.29 -13.43
CA LYS A 41 -14.21 13.95 -13.49
C LYS A 41 -13.91 13.22 -12.18
N THR A 42 -14.87 12.52 -11.61
CA THR A 42 -14.87 11.85 -10.28
C THR A 42 -13.55 11.13 -9.95
N HIS A 43 -12.92 10.54 -10.98
CA HIS A 43 -11.63 9.84 -10.87
C HIS A 43 -10.42 10.73 -10.55
N LEU A 44 -10.39 12.00 -11.00
CA LEU A 44 -9.30 12.92 -10.69
C LEU A 44 -9.38 13.43 -9.25
N SER A 45 -10.60 13.69 -8.78
CA SER A 45 -10.89 14.04 -7.38
C SER A 45 -10.55 12.88 -6.44
N LEU A 46 -10.86 11.64 -6.85
CA LEU A 46 -10.43 10.42 -6.14
C LEU A 46 -8.91 10.32 -6.06
N ALA A 47 -8.20 10.44 -7.20
CA ALA A 47 -6.75 10.35 -7.24
C ALA A 47 -6.07 11.45 -6.41
N ALA A 48 -6.60 12.68 -6.45
CA ALA A 48 -6.12 13.79 -5.64
C ALA A 48 -6.38 13.55 -4.15
N CYS A 49 -7.56 13.08 -3.75
CA CYS A 49 -7.84 12.73 -2.34
C CYS A 49 -6.96 11.61 -1.83
N THR A 50 -6.84 10.52 -2.58
CA THR A 50 -5.98 9.39 -2.23
C THR A 50 -4.53 9.81 -2.08
N PHE A 51 -4.02 10.65 -2.99
CA PHE A 51 -2.68 11.22 -2.91
C PHE A 51 -2.53 12.16 -1.70
N GLY A 52 -3.52 13.04 -1.46
CA GLY A 52 -3.53 13.92 -0.28
C GLY A 52 -3.50 13.14 1.03
N VAL A 53 -4.23 12.02 1.13
CA VAL A 53 -4.21 11.17 2.34
C VAL A 53 -2.88 10.44 2.50
N LEU A 54 -2.31 9.91 1.41
CA LEU A 54 -0.98 9.30 1.40
C LEU A 54 0.14 10.27 1.80
N LEU A 55 -0.02 11.56 1.52
CA LEU A 55 0.90 12.60 1.94
C LEU A 55 0.72 12.95 3.42
N LEU A 56 -0.52 12.95 3.90
CA LEU A 56 -0.83 13.16 5.32
C LEU A 56 -0.19 12.08 6.19
N THR A 57 -0.17 10.81 5.76
CA THR A 57 0.46 9.72 6.53
C THR A 57 1.99 9.84 6.64
N GLN A 58 2.62 10.68 5.81
CA GLN A 58 4.08 10.93 5.84
C GLN A 58 4.47 12.16 6.68
N ILE A 59 3.50 12.93 7.19
CA ILE A 59 3.79 13.99 8.16
C ILE A 59 4.23 13.32 9.46
N ALA A 60 5.46 13.61 9.91
CA ALA A 60 6.07 12.98 11.08
C ALA A 60 5.15 12.96 12.31
N PHE A 61 4.45 14.06 12.57
CA PHE A 61 3.48 14.15 13.67
C PHE A 61 2.32 13.14 13.56
N LEU A 62 1.81 12.88 12.35
CA LEU A 62 0.75 11.90 12.13
C LEU A 62 1.29 10.46 12.20
N ARG A 63 2.57 10.24 11.86
CA ARG A 63 3.23 8.93 11.97
C ARG A 63 3.24 8.41 13.41
N ASP A 64 3.47 9.30 14.38
CA ASP A 64 3.49 8.96 15.81
C ASP A 64 2.09 8.64 16.37
N LEU A 65 1.03 8.94 15.61
CA LEU A 65 -0.37 8.73 15.98
C LEU A 65 -0.94 7.41 15.43
N TRP A 66 -0.10 6.43 15.12
CA TRP A 66 -0.55 5.09 14.72
C TRP A 66 -1.53 4.50 15.78
N PRO A 67 -2.76 4.01 15.44
CA PRO A 67 -3.23 3.63 14.12
C PRO A 67 -3.99 4.67 13.27
N LEU A 68 -4.05 5.94 13.69
CA LEU A 68 -4.94 6.93 13.08
C LEU A 68 -4.69 7.19 11.58
N PRO A 69 -3.46 7.28 11.06
CA PRO A 69 -3.23 7.52 9.64
C PRO A 69 -3.83 6.45 8.72
N SER A 70 -3.60 5.16 8.99
CA SER A 70 -4.15 4.09 8.15
C SER A 70 -5.64 3.88 8.38
N VAL A 71 -6.18 4.19 9.57
CA VAL A 71 -7.64 4.27 9.77
C VAL A 71 -8.22 5.37 8.89
N PHE A 72 -7.65 6.58 8.90
CA PHE A 72 -8.12 7.69 8.07
C PHE A 72 -8.02 7.39 6.57
N MET A 73 -6.95 6.73 6.16
CA MET A 73 -6.73 6.25 4.79
C MET A 73 -7.76 5.20 4.38
N THR A 74 -8.06 4.25 5.26
CA THR A 74 -9.07 3.21 5.05
C THR A 74 -10.47 3.82 4.97
N LEU A 75 -10.81 4.73 5.88
CA LEU A 75 -12.11 5.41 5.89
C LEU A 75 -12.29 6.29 4.65
N THR A 76 -11.27 7.07 4.28
CA THR A 76 -11.33 7.90 3.07
C THR A 76 -11.50 7.01 1.84
N THR A 77 -10.74 5.92 1.76
CA THR A 77 -10.90 4.90 0.72
C THR A 77 -12.31 4.34 0.66
N ALA A 78 -12.89 3.95 1.80
CA ALA A 78 -14.24 3.40 1.88
C ALA A 78 -15.30 4.43 1.43
N VAL A 79 -15.16 5.70 1.82
CA VAL A 79 -16.04 6.79 1.38
C VAL A 79 -15.91 7.04 -0.12
N LEU A 80 -14.69 7.04 -0.66
CA LEU A 80 -14.43 7.21 -2.08
C LEU A 80 -15.03 6.05 -2.89
N LEU A 81 -14.94 4.82 -2.38
CA LEU A 81 -15.58 3.64 -2.97
C LEU A 81 -17.10 3.74 -2.96
N TRP A 82 -17.68 4.15 -1.83
CA TRP A 82 -19.12 4.36 -1.70
C TRP A 82 -19.63 5.39 -2.71
N ARG A 83 -18.88 6.48 -2.94
CA ARG A 83 -19.24 7.48 -3.97
C ARG A 83 -18.95 7.05 -5.40
N ALA A 84 -18.09 6.06 -5.60
CA ALA A 84 -17.75 5.52 -6.92
C ALA A 84 -18.68 4.36 -7.34
N GLN A 85 -19.74 4.06 -6.59
CA GLN A 85 -20.64 2.91 -6.84
C GLN A 85 -21.27 2.88 -8.24
N ASP A 86 -21.46 4.03 -8.89
CA ASP A 86 -21.98 4.11 -10.27
C ASP A 86 -20.96 3.64 -11.32
N THR A 87 -19.69 3.58 -10.95
CA THR A 87 -18.66 3.04 -11.81
C THR A 87 -18.56 1.54 -11.54
N LYS A 88 -18.61 0.75 -12.61
CA LYS A 88 -18.50 -0.72 -12.67
C LYS A 88 -17.18 -1.26 -12.09
N TRP A 89 -16.87 -0.98 -10.81
CA TRP A 89 -15.73 -1.51 -10.07
C TRP A 89 -16.04 -2.93 -9.62
N TYR A 90 -16.34 -3.79 -10.61
CA TYR A 90 -16.54 -5.21 -10.42
C TYR A 90 -15.29 -5.80 -9.80
N GLY A 91 -15.40 -6.40 -8.62
CA GLY A 91 -14.36 -7.26 -8.07
C GLY A 91 -13.97 -7.01 -6.61
N LEU A 92 -14.57 -6.07 -5.88
CA LEU A 92 -14.27 -5.98 -4.44
C LEU A 92 -14.73 -7.21 -3.65
N ILE A 93 -15.76 -7.92 -4.15
CA ILE A 93 -16.47 -8.96 -3.41
C ILE A 93 -16.81 -10.12 -4.36
N GLU A 94 -15.80 -10.72 -4.99
CA GLU A 94 -15.97 -12.03 -5.62
C GLU A 94 -15.04 -13.00 -4.92
N PHE A 95 -15.63 -13.96 -4.19
CA PHE A 95 -14.89 -14.97 -3.45
C PHE A 95 -15.06 -16.34 -4.11
N LYS A 96 -13.94 -16.93 -4.49
CA LYS A 96 -13.80 -18.28 -5.03
C LYS A 96 -12.65 -18.94 -4.28
N ILE A 97 -12.85 -20.19 -3.87
CA ILE A 97 -11.88 -20.90 -3.03
C ILE A 97 -10.51 -21.06 -3.70
N ARG A 98 -10.47 -21.39 -5.00
CA ARG A 98 -9.20 -21.65 -5.70
C ARG A 98 -8.32 -20.40 -5.79
N PRO A 99 -8.79 -19.22 -6.24
CA PRO A 99 -7.99 -18.00 -6.19
C PRO A 99 -7.66 -17.54 -4.77
N ALA A 100 -8.51 -17.81 -3.77
CA ALA A 100 -8.20 -17.54 -2.37
C ALA A 100 -7.02 -18.40 -1.87
N MET A 101 -6.98 -19.69 -2.19
CA MET A 101 -5.84 -20.56 -1.88
C MET A 101 -4.55 -20.07 -2.55
N ILE A 102 -4.62 -19.66 -3.82
CA ILE A 102 -3.47 -19.09 -4.53
C ILE A 102 -2.99 -17.81 -3.84
N ALA A 103 -3.91 -16.93 -3.44
CA ALA A 103 -3.57 -15.71 -2.70
C ALA A 103 -2.86 -16.02 -1.38
N ILE A 104 -3.39 -16.96 -0.58
CA ILE A 104 -2.75 -17.37 0.68
C ILE A 104 -1.35 -17.93 0.42
N LEU A 105 -1.19 -18.81 -0.57
CA LEU A 105 0.12 -19.37 -0.93
C LEU A 105 1.11 -18.28 -1.37
N LEU A 106 0.67 -17.29 -2.16
CA LEU A 106 1.50 -16.15 -2.54
C LEU A 106 1.88 -15.28 -1.33
N GLY A 107 0.97 -15.08 -0.38
CA GLY A 107 1.25 -14.37 0.87
C GLY A 107 2.30 -15.09 1.71
N LEU A 108 2.16 -16.41 1.88
CA LEU A 108 3.13 -17.25 2.59
C LEU A 108 4.49 -17.28 1.88
N LEU A 109 4.51 -17.39 0.55
CA LEU A 109 5.73 -17.35 -0.24
C LEU A 109 6.43 -15.99 -0.12
N SER A 110 5.67 -14.89 -0.14
CA SER A 110 6.20 -13.54 0.06
C SER A 110 6.85 -13.41 1.44
N PHE A 111 6.15 -13.86 2.48
CA PHE A 111 6.70 -13.93 3.84
C PHE A 111 8.00 -14.76 3.88
N GLY A 112 7.99 -15.98 3.33
CA GLY A 112 9.18 -16.84 3.31
C GLY A 112 10.35 -16.22 2.53
N THR A 113 10.06 -15.49 1.45
CA THR A 113 11.07 -14.75 0.68
C THR A 113 11.69 -13.63 1.52
N VAL A 114 10.89 -12.88 2.26
CA VAL A 114 11.38 -11.83 3.17
C VAL A 114 12.16 -12.42 4.35
N ALA A 115 11.69 -13.53 4.93
CA ALA A 115 12.41 -14.22 5.99
C ALA A 115 13.78 -14.72 5.52
N ALA A 116 13.85 -15.31 4.32
CA ALA A 116 15.11 -15.69 3.69
C ALA A 116 16.00 -14.47 3.43
N TRP A 117 15.43 -13.37 2.92
CA TRP A 117 16.17 -12.13 2.71
C TRP A 117 16.78 -11.61 4.03
N VAL A 118 16.01 -11.54 5.11
CA VAL A 118 16.52 -11.16 6.45
C VAL A 118 17.69 -12.05 6.86
N HIS A 119 17.54 -13.37 6.69
CA HIS A 119 18.58 -14.33 7.05
C HIS A 119 19.88 -14.14 6.25
N PHE A 120 19.78 -13.91 4.93
CA PHE A 120 20.95 -13.83 4.05
C PHE A 120 21.60 -12.45 3.98
N THR A 121 20.85 -11.36 4.18
CA THR A 121 21.40 -10.01 4.09
C THR A 121 21.68 -9.37 5.44
N ALA A 122 21.22 -9.98 6.55
CA ALA A 122 21.38 -9.49 7.92
C ALA A 122 21.20 -7.96 8.04
N PRO A 123 20.05 -7.43 7.60
CA PRO A 123 19.89 -5.99 7.44
C PRO A 123 19.77 -5.33 8.83
N SER A 124 20.34 -4.13 9.01
CA SER A 124 20.31 -3.44 10.31
C SER A 124 18.89 -3.07 10.74
N MET A 125 18.46 -3.57 11.90
CA MET A 125 17.12 -3.33 12.45
C MET A 125 16.95 -1.95 13.09
N GLU A 126 18.04 -1.16 13.23
CA GLU A 126 18.00 0.20 13.78
C GLU A 126 17.11 1.15 12.96
N GLN A 127 16.84 0.80 11.70
CA GLN A 127 16.01 1.59 10.79
C GLN A 127 14.50 1.42 11.04
N ILE A 128 14.09 0.45 11.88
CA ILE A 128 12.68 0.21 12.18
C ILE A 128 12.21 1.28 13.18
N PRO A 129 11.30 2.18 12.77
CA PRO A 129 10.85 3.28 13.64
C PRO A 129 9.95 2.80 14.78
N PHE A 130 9.38 1.60 14.68
CA PHE A 130 8.45 1.05 15.64
C PHE A 130 9.17 0.08 16.59
N LYS A 131 9.15 0.40 17.89
CA LYS A 131 9.65 -0.46 18.96
C LYS A 131 8.48 -0.86 19.85
N VAL A 132 8.24 -2.16 19.96
CA VAL A 132 7.30 -2.70 20.96
C VAL A 132 7.99 -2.64 22.33
N PRO A 133 7.38 -2.05 23.37
CA PRO A 133 7.96 -2.05 24.70
C PRO A 133 8.25 -3.48 25.19
N ASN A 134 9.39 -3.66 25.87
CA ASN A 134 9.69 -4.94 26.50
C ASN A 134 8.61 -5.30 27.52
N GLY A 135 8.11 -6.53 27.45
CA GLY A 135 7.07 -7.03 28.35
C GLY A 135 5.63 -6.77 27.88
N THR A 136 5.41 -6.21 26.69
CA THR A 136 4.05 -6.15 26.10
C THR A 136 3.49 -7.57 25.96
N PRO A 137 2.28 -7.85 26.48
CA PRO A 137 1.65 -9.16 26.37
C PRO A 137 1.50 -9.63 24.92
N LEU A 138 1.72 -10.92 24.65
CA LEU A 138 1.63 -11.51 23.31
C LEU A 138 0.28 -11.25 22.62
N ILE A 139 -0.81 -11.22 23.40
CA ILE A 139 -2.16 -10.95 22.89
C ILE A 139 -2.29 -9.51 22.34
N GLU A 140 -1.64 -8.54 22.99
CA GLU A 140 -1.64 -7.14 22.55
C GLU A 140 -0.80 -7.00 21.28
N VAL A 141 0.39 -7.60 21.24
CA VAL A 141 1.25 -7.63 20.04
C VAL A 141 0.52 -8.27 18.86
N THR A 142 -0.13 -9.41 19.09
CA THR A 142 -0.92 -10.11 18.06
C THR A 142 -2.06 -9.22 17.55
N GLY A 143 -2.79 -8.56 18.46
CA GLY A 143 -3.84 -7.60 18.10
C GLY A 143 -3.31 -6.46 17.23
N MET A 144 -2.19 -5.85 17.60
CA MET A 144 -1.55 -4.78 16.83
C MET A 144 -1.13 -5.25 15.43
N ILE A 145 -0.51 -6.44 15.31
CA ILE A 145 -0.10 -7.02 14.03
C ILE A 145 -1.32 -7.25 13.13
N LEU A 146 -2.40 -7.83 13.66
CA LEU A 146 -3.61 -8.11 12.89
C LEU A 146 -4.30 -6.83 12.40
N ILE A 147 -4.42 -5.83 13.27
CA ILE A 147 -5.01 -4.53 12.93
C ILE A 147 -4.16 -3.82 11.87
N PHE A 148 -2.84 -3.81 12.03
CA PHE A 148 -1.95 -3.26 11.01
C PHE A 148 -2.08 -4.01 9.69
N ALA A 149 -1.99 -5.34 9.73
CA ALA A 149 -2.04 -6.18 8.55
C ALA A 149 -3.32 -5.95 7.75
N VAL A 150 -4.48 -5.89 8.41
CA VAL A 150 -5.77 -5.72 7.74
C VAL A 150 -5.92 -4.32 7.13
N LEU A 151 -5.58 -3.27 7.89
CA LEU A 151 -5.75 -1.88 7.46
C LEU A 151 -4.73 -1.51 6.37
N ASN A 152 -3.46 -1.87 6.58
CA ASN A 152 -2.39 -1.55 5.65
C ASN A 152 -2.59 -2.26 4.31
N SER A 153 -2.81 -3.58 4.33
CA SER A 153 -3.02 -4.34 3.09
C SER A 153 -4.25 -3.84 2.33
N PHE A 154 -5.34 -3.51 3.01
CA PHE A 154 -6.54 -2.99 2.36
C PHE A 154 -6.27 -1.63 1.71
N ALA A 155 -5.68 -0.71 2.45
CA ALA A 155 -5.42 0.63 1.98
C ALA A 155 -4.44 0.62 0.80
N GLU A 156 -3.34 -0.13 0.89
CA GLU A 156 -2.36 -0.20 -0.19
C GLU A 156 -2.90 -0.90 -1.44
N GLU A 157 -3.57 -2.05 -1.29
CA GLU A 157 -4.15 -2.75 -2.46
C GLU A 157 -5.25 -1.92 -3.12
N PHE A 158 -6.05 -1.21 -2.32
CA PHE A 158 -7.04 -0.31 -2.88
C PHE A 158 -6.40 0.79 -3.74
N ILE A 159 -5.33 1.42 -3.24
CA ILE A 159 -4.69 2.50 -3.98
C ILE A 159 -4.00 1.97 -5.23
N PHE A 160 -3.18 0.94 -5.07
CA PHE A 160 -2.35 0.47 -6.16
C PHE A 160 -3.13 -0.34 -7.19
N ARG A 161 -4.01 -1.25 -6.75
CA ARG A 161 -4.75 -2.16 -7.66
C ARG A 161 -6.14 -1.61 -7.93
N GLY A 162 -6.78 -1.05 -6.91
CA GLY A 162 -8.12 -0.49 -7.03
C GLY A 162 -8.11 0.77 -7.90
N LEU A 163 -7.23 1.73 -7.60
CA LEU A 163 -7.23 3.03 -8.25
C LEU A 163 -6.18 3.14 -9.36
N ALA A 164 -4.89 3.02 -9.03
CA ALA A 164 -3.80 3.28 -9.97
C ALA A 164 -3.83 2.31 -11.16
N LEU A 165 -3.87 1.01 -10.91
CA LEU A 165 -3.95 -0.02 -11.95
C LEU A 165 -5.21 0.15 -12.80
N ASN A 166 -6.40 0.31 -12.20
CA ASN A 166 -7.65 0.48 -12.96
C ASN A 166 -7.66 1.71 -13.87
N ILE A 167 -7.09 2.84 -13.44
CA ILE A 167 -7.05 4.06 -14.26
C ILE A 167 -6.14 3.87 -15.48
N MET A 168 -5.05 3.13 -15.34
CA MET A 168 -4.03 2.98 -16.38
C MET A 168 -4.25 1.75 -17.29
N MET A 169 -4.88 0.70 -16.75
CA MET A 169 -5.09 -0.59 -17.41
C MET A 169 -5.79 -0.51 -18.78
N PRO A 170 -6.81 0.35 -19.02
CA PRO A 170 -7.45 0.45 -20.33
C PRO A 170 -6.52 0.84 -21.48
N LYS A 171 -5.35 1.43 -21.20
CA LYS A 171 -4.36 1.75 -22.23
C LYS A 171 -3.39 0.62 -22.50
N SER A 172 -2.89 0.00 -21.42
CA SER A 172 -1.99 -1.15 -21.47
C SER A 172 -1.86 -1.72 -20.08
N PHE A 173 -2.25 -2.98 -19.90
CA PHE A 173 -2.10 -3.68 -18.63
C PHE A 173 -0.63 -3.73 -18.19
N TRP A 174 0.29 -4.08 -19.09
CA TRP A 174 1.70 -4.26 -18.74
C TRP A 174 2.35 -2.95 -18.28
N ILE A 175 2.09 -1.85 -19.01
CA ILE A 175 2.60 -0.53 -18.62
C ILE A 175 1.99 -0.14 -17.27
N ALA A 176 0.67 -0.27 -17.11
CA ALA A 176 0.00 0.03 -15.85
C ALA A 176 0.57 -0.77 -14.67
N ASN A 177 0.82 -2.07 -14.88
CA ASN A 177 1.31 -2.97 -13.85
C ASN A 177 2.75 -2.62 -13.44
N VAL A 178 3.63 -2.35 -14.40
CA VAL A 178 5.00 -1.90 -14.13
C VAL A 178 4.99 -0.57 -13.38
N MET A 179 4.18 0.39 -13.82
CA MET A 179 4.16 1.71 -13.20
C MET A 179 3.66 1.68 -11.75
N GLN A 180 2.58 0.96 -11.46
CA GLN A 180 2.08 0.84 -10.10
C GLN A 180 3.05 0.06 -9.20
N SER A 181 3.69 -1.01 -9.71
CA SER A 181 4.65 -1.79 -8.93
C SER A 181 5.93 -1.02 -8.62
N THR A 182 6.40 -0.19 -9.56
CA THR A 182 7.53 0.72 -9.35
C THR A 182 7.20 1.77 -8.29
N GLY A 183 5.98 2.30 -8.28
CA GLY A 183 5.49 3.16 -7.21
C GLY A 183 5.54 2.50 -5.84
N PHE A 184 5.02 1.27 -5.76
CA PHE A 184 5.02 0.48 -4.53
C PHE A 184 6.44 0.18 -4.04
N MET A 185 7.35 -0.19 -4.95
CA MET A 185 8.78 -0.39 -4.67
C MET A 185 9.40 0.83 -4.00
N PHE A 186 9.25 2.02 -4.58
CA PHE A 186 9.87 3.22 -4.03
C PHE A 186 9.32 3.60 -2.65
N LEU A 187 8.05 3.32 -2.38
CA LEU A 187 7.49 3.55 -1.05
C LEU A 187 8.10 2.69 0.03
N HIS A 188 8.48 1.47 -0.35
CA HIS A 188 9.10 0.52 0.56
C HIS A 188 10.61 0.71 0.67
N TYR A 189 11.20 1.71 0.01
CA TYR A 189 12.64 1.98 0.12
C TYR A 189 13.10 2.23 1.57
N LYS A 190 12.28 2.95 2.35
CA LYS A 190 12.46 3.16 3.80
C LYS A 190 11.51 2.33 4.66
N GLY A 191 10.68 1.49 4.04
CA GLY A 191 9.76 0.58 4.73
C GLY A 191 10.40 -0.80 4.91
N PHE A 192 9.80 -1.69 5.69
CA PHE A 192 10.25 -3.09 5.73
C PHE A 192 9.61 -3.88 4.57
N PRO A 193 10.38 -4.70 3.82
CA PRO A 193 11.83 -4.86 3.85
C PRO A 193 12.57 -3.63 3.27
N PHE A 194 13.62 -3.17 3.95
CA PHE A 194 14.26 -1.87 3.68
C PHE A 194 15.43 -1.91 2.70
N GLY A 195 15.81 -0.73 2.23
CA GLY A 195 16.89 -0.53 1.27
C GLY A 195 16.52 -0.98 -0.13
N LEU A 196 17.48 -0.91 -1.06
CA LEU A 196 17.22 -1.23 -2.47
C LEU A 196 16.77 -2.68 -2.67
N SER A 197 17.43 -3.65 -2.02
CA SER A 197 17.07 -5.07 -2.15
C SER A 197 15.67 -5.36 -1.61
N GLY A 198 15.31 -4.78 -0.46
CA GLY A 198 13.98 -4.93 0.12
C GLY A 198 12.91 -4.28 -0.76
N ALA A 199 13.17 -3.06 -1.23
CA ALA A 199 12.29 -2.36 -2.17
C ALA A 199 12.03 -3.20 -3.44
N LEU A 200 13.07 -3.82 -4.01
CA LEU A 200 12.92 -4.68 -5.18
C LEU A 200 12.02 -5.89 -4.90
N LEU A 201 12.12 -6.51 -3.72
CA LEU A 201 11.21 -7.58 -3.29
C LEU A 201 9.77 -7.07 -3.19
N ALA A 202 9.57 -5.91 -2.58
CA ALA A 202 8.26 -5.25 -2.50
C ALA A 202 7.69 -4.93 -3.89
N GLY A 203 8.53 -4.47 -4.82
CA GLY A 203 8.17 -4.23 -6.22
C GLY A 203 7.77 -5.49 -6.97
N ALA A 204 8.51 -6.59 -6.80
CA ALA A 204 8.20 -7.88 -7.39
C ALA A 204 6.87 -8.44 -6.84
N PHE A 205 6.68 -8.40 -5.52
CA PHE A 205 5.42 -8.73 -4.87
C PHE A 205 4.28 -7.90 -5.46
N ALA A 206 4.48 -6.59 -5.58
CA ALA A 206 3.51 -5.66 -6.10
C ALA A 206 3.12 -5.93 -7.57
N PHE A 207 4.07 -6.36 -8.39
CA PHE A 207 3.82 -6.75 -9.77
C PHE A 207 2.95 -8.01 -9.84
N ILE A 208 3.23 -9.01 -9.00
CA ILE A 208 2.46 -10.25 -8.88
C ILE A 208 1.03 -9.96 -8.40
N MET A 209 0.84 -9.07 -7.43
CA MET A 209 -0.49 -8.65 -6.97
C MET A 209 -1.31 -8.00 -8.09
N GLY A 210 -0.68 -7.21 -8.95
CA GLY A 210 -1.35 -6.65 -10.13
C GLY A 210 -1.75 -7.71 -11.17
N LEU A 211 -0.93 -8.73 -11.37
CA LEU A 211 -1.29 -9.91 -12.18
C LEU A 211 -2.46 -10.68 -11.57
N LEU A 212 -2.43 -10.90 -10.25
CA LEU A 212 -3.50 -11.58 -9.53
C LEU A 212 -4.82 -10.81 -9.66
N ARG A 213 -4.79 -9.48 -9.52
CA ARG A 213 -5.96 -8.62 -9.76
C ARG A 213 -6.46 -8.75 -11.20
N PHE A 214 -5.57 -8.67 -12.19
CA PHE A 214 -5.95 -8.74 -13.60
C PHE A 214 -6.59 -10.09 -13.97
N LYS A 215 -6.03 -11.20 -13.47
CA LYS A 215 -6.51 -12.55 -13.75
C LYS A 215 -7.84 -12.86 -13.08
N THR A 216 -8.07 -12.32 -11.89
CA THR A 216 -9.26 -12.63 -11.09
C THR A 216 -10.37 -11.59 -11.25
N GLY A 217 -10.05 -10.40 -11.76
CA GLY A 217 -10.92 -9.23 -11.71
C GLY A 217 -11.08 -8.63 -10.30
N SER A 218 -10.64 -9.32 -9.25
CA SER A 218 -11.02 -9.05 -7.87
C SER A 218 -9.89 -8.48 -7.02
N LEU A 219 -10.24 -7.53 -6.15
CA LEU A 219 -9.35 -6.94 -5.15
C LEU A 219 -9.21 -7.82 -3.91
N THR A 220 -10.17 -8.72 -3.67
CA THR A 220 -10.16 -9.59 -2.49
C THR A 220 -8.90 -10.46 -2.43
N TYR A 221 -8.45 -10.98 -3.58
CA TYR A 221 -7.30 -11.88 -3.64
C TYR A 221 -5.95 -11.20 -3.42
N PRO A 222 -5.59 -10.10 -4.11
CA PRO A 222 -4.36 -9.38 -3.77
C PRO A 222 -4.38 -8.85 -2.33
N TRP A 223 -5.53 -8.38 -1.83
CA TRP A 223 -5.68 -8.00 -0.42
C TRP A 223 -5.39 -9.17 0.52
N LEU A 224 -5.97 -10.35 0.27
CA LEU A 224 -5.77 -11.53 1.10
C LEU A 224 -4.29 -11.98 1.10
N ALA A 225 -3.65 -12.00 -0.06
CA ALA A 225 -2.24 -12.34 -0.18
C ALA A 225 -1.35 -11.37 0.62
N HIS A 226 -1.64 -10.08 0.50
CA HIS A 226 -0.92 -9.02 1.23
C HIS A 226 -1.18 -9.09 2.73
N PHE A 227 -2.43 -9.28 3.16
CA PHE A 227 -2.79 -9.47 4.56
C PHE A 227 -2.00 -10.63 5.20
N VAL A 228 -1.95 -11.80 4.54
CA VAL A 228 -1.19 -12.96 5.01
C VAL A 228 0.30 -12.65 5.10
N ALA A 229 0.86 -11.97 4.09
CA ALA A 229 2.26 -11.55 4.10
C ALA A 229 2.56 -10.61 5.28
N ASN A 230 1.70 -9.63 5.54
CA ASN A 230 1.87 -8.66 6.63
C ASN A 230 1.80 -9.30 8.02
N ILE A 231 0.97 -10.33 8.22
CA ILE A 231 0.98 -11.10 9.47
C ILE A 231 2.35 -11.74 9.70
N GLY A 232 2.84 -12.48 8.69
CA GLY A 232 4.14 -13.16 8.78
C GLY A 232 5.28 -12.18 9.00
N MET A 233 5.31 -11.07 8.27
CA MET A 233 6.30 -10.02 8.44
C MET A 233 6.21 -9.35 9.82
N GLY A 234 5.00 -9.11 10.34
CA GLY A 234 4.81 -8.53 11.67
C GLY A 234 5.40 -9.41 12.77
N PHE A 235 5.16 -10.72 12.72
CA PHE A 235 5.76 -11.66 13.67
C PHE A 235 7.26 -11.84 13.50
N LEU A 236 7.76 -11.82 12.25
CA LEU A 236 9.19 -11.83 11.97
C LEU A 236 9.88 -10.60 12.55
N LEU A 237 9.31 -9.42 12.37
CA LEU A 237 9.86 -8.21 12.97
C LEU A 237 9.84 -8.28 14.49
N TYR A 238 8.74 -8.76 15.08
CA TYR A 238 8.65 -8.92 16.53
C TYR A 238 9.69 -9.89 17.10
N SER A 239 10.07 -10.95 16.37
CA SER A 239 11.08 -11.90 16.84
C SER A 239 12.53 -11.42 16.67
N LEU A 240 12.74 -10.30 15.97
CA LEU A 240 14.06 -9.70 15.72
C LEU A 240 14.34 -8.49 16.62
N LEU A 241 13.37 -8.05 17.43
CA LEU A 241 13.44 -6.94 18.38
C LEU A 241 13.63 -7.46 19.80
#